data_AF-A0A914RYR8-F1
#
_entry.id   AF-A0A914RYR8-F1
#
_cell.length_a   1.000
_cell.length_b   1.000
_cell.length_c   1.000
_cell.angle_alpha   90.00
_cell.angle_beta   90.00
_cell.angle_gamma   90.00
#
_symmetry.space_group_name_H-M   'P 1'
#
loop_
_entity.id
_entity.type
_entity.pdbx_description
1 polymer ?
#
loop_
_entity_poly.entity_id
_entity_poly.type
_entity_poly.pdbx_seq_one_letter_code
_entity_poly.pdbx_strand_id
1 'polypeptide(L)'
;MVQFVGYAPNPRADTPLRAFNIQPYSNLSSTLHKVNTASVDEGGRLFDDKTHTSLLLRTRSFAQFLSNRLSEELGELAAGVEYRKCFETTFALNNRCVRCSEQYQSTEKRFNLKVAYPASGDNVAFCNVLEKSLNCPEQSDALCQKCGKMARVTSTRRVRSLPNVLVVDTSATNQAERAFWTSQLQVHHSFLSSGKFVNSEVRFAFYS
;
A
#
# COMPACT_ATOMS: atom_id res chain seq x y z
N MET A 1 -8.71 21.50 11.85
CA MET A 1 -8.62 20.31 10.97
C MET A 1 -9.85 19.44 11.08
N VAL A 2 -10.40 19.04 9.95
CA VAL A 2 -11.43 17.99 9.90
C VAL A 2 -10.70 16.65 9.72
N GLN A 3 -10.65 15.86 10.79
CA GLN A 3 -10.28 14.45 10.68
C GLN A 3 -11.52 13.70 10.22
N PHE A 4 -11.47 13.09 9.03
CA PHE A 4 -12.49 12.13 8.61
C PHE A 4 -12.33 10.87 9.47
N VAL A 5 -13.00 10.85 10.62
CA VAL A 5 -13.35 9.61 11.30
C VAL A 5 -14.64 9.11 10.64
N GLY A 6 -14.49 8.39 9.53
CA GLY A 6 -15.60 7.67 8.93
C GLY A 6 -15.88 6.41 9.73
N TYR A 7 -16.43 6.51 10.95
CA TYR A 7 -17.23 5.41 11.46
C TYR A 7 -18.53 5.41 10.66
N ALA A 8 -18.56 4.65 9.56
CA ALA A 8 -19.85 4.24 9.02
C ALA A 8 -20.53 3.42 10.13
N PRO A 9 -21.71 3.82 10.63
CA PRO A 9 -22.49 2.96 11.51
C PRO A 9 -22.61 1.63 10.81
N ASN A 10 -22.19 0.55 11.47
CA ASN A 10 -22.17 -0.75 10.85
C ASN A 10 -23.61 -1.09 10.41
N PRO A 11 -23.91 -1.08 9.10
CA PRO A 11 -25.29 -1.19 8.62
C PRO A 11 -25.87 -2.59 8.86
N ARG A 12 -25.01 -3.53 9.28
CA ARG A 12 -25.38 -4.92 9.58
C ARG A 12 -25.55 -5.17 11.07
N ALA A 13 -25.32 -4.19 11.95
CA ALA A 13 -25.35 -4.37 13.41
C ALA A 13 -26.63 -5.05 13.91
N ASP A 14 -27.77 -4.63 13.36
CA ASP A 14 -29.10 -5.13 13.73
C ASP A 14 -29.66 -6.18 12.78
N THR A 15 -28.81 -6.73 11.90
CA THR A 15 -29.21 -7.77 10.93
C THR A 15 -28.70 -9.15 11.36
N PRO A 16 -29.31 -10.24 10.88
CA PRO A 16 -28.76 -11.59 11.04
C PRO A 16 -27.33 -11.74 10.48
N LEU A 17 -26.91 -10.84 9.58
CA LEU A 17 -25.61 -10.84 8.93
C LEU A 17 -24.50 -10.19 9.78
N ARG A 18 -24.80 -9.75 11.01
CA ARG A 18 -23.80 -9.19 11.95
C ARG A 18 -22.64 -10.14 12.26
N ALA A 19 -22.83 -11.45 12.10
CA ALA A 19 -21.78 -12.45 12.31
C ALA A 19 -20.66 -12.41 11.24
N PHE A 20 -20.93 -11.79 10.09
CA PHE A 20 -19.97 -11.62 8.98
C PHE A 20 -19.29 -10.25 8.99
N ASN A 21 -19.40 -9.51 10.10
CA ASN A 21 -18.66 -8.27 10.27
C ASN A 21 -17.16 -8.59 10.31
N ILE A 22 -16.37 -7.81 9.57
CA ILE A 22 -14.91 -7.84 9.70
C ILE A 22 -14.59 -7.34 11.12
N GLN A 23 -14.29 -8.27 12.03
CA GLN A 23 -13.88 -7.89 13.37
C GLN A 23 -12.52 -7.19 13.31
N PRO A 24 -12.34 -6.03 13.95
CA PRO A 24 -11.01 -5.49 14.14
C PRO A 24 -10.17 -6.49 14.93
N TYR A 25 -8.91 -6.66 14.53
CA TYR A 25 -7.95 -7.66 15.05
C TYR A 25 -7.73 -7.65 16.57
N SER A 26 -8.30 -6.70 17.31
CA SER A 26 -8.20 -6.55 18.77
C SER A 26 -8.93 -7.61 19.59
N ASN A 27 -9.87 -8.36 18.99
CA ASN A 27 -10.76 -9.23 19.77
C ASN A 27 -10.34 -10.70 19.83
N LEU A 28 -9.21 -11.09 19.22
CA LEU A 28 -8.74 -12.49 19.28
C LEU A 28 -8.25 -12.91 20.68
N SER A 29 -7.94 -11.97 21.56
CA SER A 29 -7.32 -12.28 22.87
C SER A 29 -8.33 -12.72 23.93
N SER A 30 -9.62 -12.37 23.80
CA SER A 30 -10.63 -12.64 24.84
C SER A 30 -11.42 -13.94 24.62
N THR A 31 -11.39 -14.53 23.43
CA THR A 31 -12.08 -15.79 23.11
C THR A 31 -11.26 -17.05 23.41
N LEU A 32 -9.96 -16.93 23.70
CA LEU A 32 -9.09 -18.08 24.01
C LEU A 32 -9.26 -18.67 25.42
N HIS A 33 -9.99 -18.01 26.32
CA HIS A 33 -10.07 -18.44 27.73
C HIS A 33 -11.28 -19.31 28.11
N LYS A 34 -12.12 -19.74 27.16
CA LYS A 34 -13.38 -20.45 27.50
C LYS A 34 -13.69 -21.76 26.77
N VAL A 35 -12.74 -22.39 26.10
CA VAL A 35 -12.98 -23.72 25.52
C VAL A 35 -11.97 -24.72 26.06
N ASN A 36 -12.36 -25.39 27.15
CA ASN A 36 -11.70 -26.59 27.63
C ASN A 36 -12.37 -27.82 26.96
N THR A 37 -11.52 -28.74 26.51
CA THR A 37 -11.80 -30.16 26.20
C THR A 37 -12.84 -30.49 25.11
N ALA A 38 -12.44 -30.36 23.85
CA ALA A 38 -12.80 -31.30 22.77
C ALA A 38 -11.82 -31.14 21.60
N SER A 39 -11.12 -32.23 21.27
CA SER A 39 -10.41 -32.50 20.00
C SER A 39 -9.92 -31.29 19.19
N VAL A 40 -8.65 -30.97 19.39
CA VAL A 40 -7.82 -30.16 18.50
C VAL A 40 -7.70 -30.89 17.14
N ASP A 41 -8.55 -30.55 16.16
CA ASP A 41 -8.19 -30.77 14.74
C ASP A 41 -8.98 -29.96 13.69
N GLU A 42 -10.04 -29.24 14.06
CA GLU A 42 -10.94 -28.59 13.08
C GLU A 42 -10.78 -27.04 13.00
N GLY A 43 -9.66 -26.49 13.50
CA GLY A 43 -9.34 -25.05 13.39
C GLY A 43 -8.21 -24.72 12.40
N GLY A 44 -7.47 -25.73 11.94
CA GLY A 44 -6.25 -25.56 11.14
C GLY A 44 -6.47 -25.40 9.63
N ARG A 45 -7.71 -25.45 9.14
CA ARG A 45 -8.02 -25.47 7.69
C ARG A 45 -8.74 -24.24 7.15
N LEU A 46 -9.03 -23.22 7.97
CA LEU A 46 -9.73 -22.01 7.49
C LEU A 46 -8.79 -20.99 6.81
N PHE A 47 -7.48 -21.16 6.97
CA PHE A 47 -6.46 -20.27 6.41
C PHE A 47 -5.30 -21.09 5.86
N ASP A 48 -5.51 -21.71 4.70
CA ASP A 48 -4.39 -22.24 3.94
C ASP A 48 -3.55 -21.07 3.40
N ASP A 49 -2.34 -20.90 3.95
CA ASP A 49 -1.43 -19.76 3.71
C ASP A 49 -1.10 -19.60 2.22
N LYS A 50 -1.18 -20.69 1.44
CA LYS A 50 -0.98 -20.69 -0.03
C LYS A 50 -2.17 -20.10 -0.78
N THR A 51 -3.40 -20.47 -0.43
CA THR A 51 -4.62 -19.93 -1.08
C THR A 51 -4.87 -18.47 -0.74
N HIS A 52 -4.57 -18.04 0.49
CA HIS A 52 -4.70 -16.62 0.87
C HIS A 52 -3.66 -15.74 0.16
N THR A 53 -2.41 -16.19 0.08
CA THR A 53 -1.36 -15.50 -0.70
C THR A 53 -1.75 -15.41 -2.19
N SER A 54 -2.35 -16.48 -2.73
CA SER A 54 -2.87 -16.50 -4.11
C SER A 54 -4.01 -15.48 -4.34
N LEU A 55 -4.98 -15.40 -3.44
CA LEU A 55 -6.10 -14.43 -3.55
C LEU A 55 -5.61 -12.99 -3.45
N LEU A 56 -4.71 -12.68 -2.51
CA LEU A 56 -4.12 -11.35 -2.36
C LEU A 56 -3.38 -10.92 -3.63
N LEU A 57 -2.54 -11.81 -4.18
CA LEU A 57 -1.82 -11.55 -5.42
C LEU A 57 -2.78 -11.35 -6.60
N ARG A 58 -3.82 -12.18 -6.72
CA ARG A 58 -4.86 -12.03 -7.76
C ARG A 58 -5.62 -10.71 -7.64
N THR A 59 -6.00 -10.32 -6.42
CA THR A 59 -6.72 -9.07 -6.15
C THR A 59 -5.85 -7.87 -6.51
N ARG A 60 -4.57 -7.91 -6.13
CA ARG A 60 -3.59 -6.90 -6.53
C ARG A 60 -3.43 -6.81 -8.05
N SER A 61 -3.21 -7.94 -8.72
CA SER A 61 -3.08 -7.98 -10.19
C SER A 61 -4.33 -7.47 -10.87
N PHE A 62 -5.51 -7.81 -10.35
CA PHE A 62 -6.79 -7.33 -10.87
C PHE A 62 -6.94 -5.82 -10.70
N ALA A 63 -6.64 -5.26 -9.52
CA ALA A 63 -6.71 -3.81 -9.29
C ALA A 63 -5.76 -3.03 -10.20
N GLN A 64 -4.55 -3.54 -10.40
CA GLN A 64 -3.57 -2.97 -11.33
C GLN A 64 -4.05 -3.05 -12.78
N PHE A 65 -4.52 -4.22 -13.19
CA PHE A 65 -5.07 -4.44 -14.54
C PHE A 65 -6.25 -3.51 -14.83
N LEU A 66 -7.25 -3.50 -13.94
CA LEU A 66 -8.46 -2.69 -14.09
C LEU A 66 -8.10 -1.20 -14.21
N SER A 67 -7.20 -0.70 -13.36
CA SER A 67 -6.85 0.72 -13.37
C SER A 67 -6.17 1.14 -14.66
N ASN A 68 -5.22 0.33 -15.13
CA ASN A 68 -4.55 0.57 -16.41
C ASN A 68 -5.54 0.48 -17.57
N ARG A 69 -6.40 -0.54 -17.57
CA ARG A 69 -7.37 -0.76 -18.64
C ARG A 69 -8.39 0.34 -18.75
N LEU A 70 -8.92 0.83 -17.62
CA LEU A 70 -9.82 1.99 -17.60
C LEU A 70 -9.13 3.24 -18.16
N SER A 71 -7.86 3.49 -17.80
CA SER A 71 -7.14 4.63 -18.34
C SER A 71 -6.93 4.53 -19.86
N GLU A 72 -6.65 3.34 -20.38
CA GLU A 72 -6.49 3.10 -21.81
C GLU A 72 -7.81 3.29 -22.57
N GLU A 73 -8.90 2.67 -22.09
CA GLU A 73 -10.19 2.70 -22.76
C GLU A 73 -10.85 4.09 -22.71
N LEU A 74 -10.67 4.83 -21.62
CA LEU A 74 -11.18 6.20 -21.52
C LEU A 74 -10.34 7.19 -22.35
N GLY A 75 -9.07 6.87 -22.65
CA GLY A 75 -8.20 7.67 -23.51
C GLY A 75 -8.18 9.16 -23.14
N GLU A 76 -8.39 10.03 -24.14
CA GLU A 76 -8.43 11.48 -23.97
C GLU A 76 -9.86 12.05 -23.80
N LEU A 77 -10.85 11.19 -23.54
CA LEU A 77 -12.18 11.65 -23.18
C LEU A 77 -12.11 12.45 -21.87
N ALA A 78 -13.06 13.36 -21.65
CA ALA A 78 -13.15 14.12 -20.40
C ALA A 78 -13.17 13.21 -19.16
N ALA A 79 -13.88 12.07 -19.25
CA ALA A 79 -13.90 11.05 -18.21
C ALA A 79 -12.50 10.42 -17.96
N GLY A 80 -11.68 10.25 -18.99
CA GLY A 80 -10.31 9.73 -18.86
C GLY A 80 -9.38 10.72 -18.19
N VAL A 81 -9.52 12.01 -18.50
CA VAL A 81 -8.77 13.09 -17.84
C VAL A 81 -9.11 13.14 -16.34
N GLU A 82 -10.41 13.11 -15.99
CA GLU A 82 -10.84 13.10 -14.59
C GLU A 82 -10.44 11.80 -13.87
N TYR A 83 -10.48 10.65 -14.55
CA TYR A 83 -10.02 9.38 -14.01
C TYR A 83 -8.53 9.44 -13.63
N ARG A 84 -7.67 9.93 -14.54
CA ARG A 84 -6.23 10.10 -14.26
C ARG A 84 -6.00 11.10 -13.13
N LYS A 85 -6.70 12.22 -13.10
CA LYS A 85 -6.60 13.19 -12.00
C LYS A 85 -6.97 12.56 -10.63
N CYS A 86 -7.93 11.65 -10.62
CA CYS A 86 -8.37 10.99 -9.41
C CYS A 86 -7.45 9.88 -8.91
N PHE A 87 -6.74 9.16 -9.79
CA PHE A 87 -6.02 7.93 -9.41
C PHE A 87 -4.56 7.84 -9.92
N GLU A 88 -4.14 8.63 -10.90
CA GLU A 88 -2.79 8.59 -11.46
C GLU A 88 -1.80 9.39 -10.58
N THR A 89 -0.77 8.70 -10.11
CA THR A 89 0.44 9.35 -9.59
C THR A 89 1.43 9.51 -10.73
N THR A 90 1.92 10.73 -10.96
CA THR A 90 2.96 11.00 -11.95
C THR A 90 4.31 11.19 -11.26
N PHE A 91 5.34 10.59 -11.82
CA PHE A 91 6.71 10.66 -11.32
C PHE A 91 7.66 11.19 -12.39
N ALA A 92 8.63 12.01 -11.95
CA ALA A 92 9.80 12.33 -12.74
C ALA A 92 10.93 11.35 -12.39
N LEU A 93 11.54 10.76 -13.41
CA LEU A 93 12.66 9.84 -13.28
C LEU A 93 13.93 10.51 -13.83
N ASN A 94 14.99 10.54 -13.03
CA ASN A 94 16.34 10.79 -13.55
C ASN A 94 17.04 9.45 -13.70
N ASN A 95 17.25 9.05 -14.95
CA ASN A 95 17.80 7.78 -15.34
C ASN A 95 19.30 7.94 -15.62
N ARG A 96 20.08 6.95 -15.19
CA ARG A 96 21.49 6.86 -15.48
C ARG A 96 21.81 5.47 -16.01
N CYS A 97 22.35 5.39 -17.22
CA CYS A 97 22.86 4.14 -17.77
C CYS A 97 24.10 3.70 -16.98
N VAL A 98 24.07 2.50 -16.40
CA VAL A 98 25.20 1.96 -15.61
C VAL A 98 26.42 1.71 -16.49
N ARG A 99 26.21 1.38 -17.78
CA ARG A 99 27.30 1.05 -18.71
C ARG A 99 28.08 2.27 -19.19
N CYS A 100 27.39 3.27 -19.75
CA CYS A 100 28.04 4.44 -20.36
C CYS A 100 27.83 5.75 -19.59
N SER A 101 27.24 5.70 -18.38
CA SER A 101 26.95 6.84 -17.50
C SER A 101 26.09 7.96 -18.11
N GLU A 102 25.47 7.71 -19.26
CA GLU A 102 24.54 8.66 -19.87
C GLU A 102 23.33 8.91 -18.97
N GLN A 103 22.99 10.18 -18.82
CA GLN A 103 21.87 10.62 -17.99
C GLN A 103 20.75 11.16 -18.86
N TYR A 104 19.51 10.80 -18.55
CA TYR A 104 18.34 11.30 -19.24
C TYR A 104 17.12 11.31 -18.31
N GLN A 105 16.14 12.14 -18.61
CA GLN A 105 14.91 12.22 -17.84
C GLN A 105 13.78 11.47 -18.55
N SER A 106 12.91 10.84 -17.77
CA SER A 106 11.66 10.28 -18.26
C SER A 106 10.53 10.51 -17.25
N THR A 107 9.31 10.23 -17.67
CA THR A 107 8.12 10.29 -16.81
C THR A 107 7.56 8.90 -16.63
N GLU A 108 7.09 8.60 -15.42
CA GLU A 108 6.38 7.39 -15.10
C GLU A 108 5.00 7.72 -14.51
N LYS A 109 4.01 6.88 -14.82
CA LYS A 109 2.64 7.02 -14.33
C LYS A 109 2.24 5.73 -13.64
N ARG A 110 1.68 5.82 -12.43
CA ARG A 110 1.19 4.65 -11.68
C ARG A 110 -0.16 4.93 -11.05
N PHE A 111 -1.06 3.96 -11.11
CA PHE A 111 -2.33 3.99 -10.39
C PHE A 111 -2.28 3.32 -9.01
N ASN A 112 -1.24 2.51 -8.76
CA ASN A 112 -1.08 1.76 -7.53
C ASN A 112 0.33 1.97 -6.99
N LEU A 113 0.44 2.31 -5.71
CA LEU A 113 1.71 2.45 -5.01
C LEU A 113 2.00 1.18 -4.20
N LYS A 114 3.04 0.43 -4.60
CA LYS A 114 3.55 -0.66 -3.78
C LYS A 114 4.36 -0.10 -2.60
N VAL A 115 4.06 -0.56 -1.39
CA VAL A 115 4.83 -0.23 -0.20
C VAL A 115 6.23 -0.85 -0.27
N ALA A 116 7.25 -0.02 -0.09
CA ALA A 116 8.63 -0.41 0.12
C ALA A 116 8.88 -0.58 1.63
N TYR A 117 8.63 -1.79 2.13
CA TYR A 117 8.78 -2.09 3.56
C TYR A 117 10.21 -1.90 4.04
N PRO A 118 10.41 -1.40 5.28
CA PRO A 118 11.72 -1.31 5.87
C PRO A 118 12.31 -2.71 6.10
N ALA A 119 13.65 -2.78 6.16
CA ALA A 119 14.32 -3.98 6.62
C ALA A 119 13.93 -4.27 8.09
N SER A 120 13.96 -5.55 8.47
CA SER A 120 13.57 -5.99 9.81
C SER A 120 14.38 -5.26 10.90
N GLY A 121 13.69 -4.54 11.79
CA GLY A 121 14.29 -3.91 12.97
C GLY A 121 14.02 -2.41 13.11
N ASP A 122 13.62 -1.71 12.05
CA ASP A 122 13.39 -0.27 12.13
C ASP A 122 11.97 0.05 12.64
N ASN A 123 11.90 0.82 13.73
CA ASN A 123 10.63 1.32 14.27
C ASN A 123 10.20 2.59 13.51
N VAL A 124 9.71 2.40 12.28
CA VAL A 124 9.34 3.49 11.35
C VAL A 124 7.84 3.66 11.32
N ALA A 125 7.35 4.90 11.44
CA ALA A 125 5.94 5.21 11.24
C ALA A 125 5.52 4.95 9.78
N PHE A 126 4.28 4.47 9.57
CA PHE A 126 3.76 4.19 8.23
C PHE A 126 3.87 5.36 7.25
N CYS A 127 3.68 6.61 7.69
CA CYS A 127 3.83 7.79 6.82
C CYS A 127 5.23 7.91 6.22
N ASN A 128 6.27 7.62 7.00
CA ASN A 128 7.66 7.65 6.52
C ASN A 128 7.93 6.49 5.55
N VAL A 129 7.30 5.33 5.78
CA VAL A 129 7.36 4.21 4.84
C VAL A 129 6.68 4.58 3.52
N LEU A 130 5.53 5.25 3.57
CA LEU A 130 4.80 5.72 2.39
C LEU A 130 5.62 6.73 1.57
N GLU A 131 6.23 7.72 2.24
CA GLU A 131 7.09 8.71 1.60
C GLU A 131 8.33 8.07 0.94
N LYS A 132 8.96 7.12 1.63
CA LYS A 132 10.06 6.33 1.06
C LYS A 132 9.59 5.49 -0.13
N SER A 133 8.39 4.92 -0.06
CA SER A 133 7.82 4.13 -1.15
C SER A 133 7.60 4.98 -2.41
N LEU A 134 7.10 6.20 -2.25
CA LEU A 134 6.91 7.16 -3.34
C LEU A 134 8.22 7.54 -4.03
N ASN A 135 9.31 7.69 -3.27
CA ASN A 135 10.60 8.17 -3.79
C ASN A 135 11.67 7.05 -3.89
N CYS A 136 11.24 5.79 -3.83
CA CYS A 136 12.16 4.64 -3.86
C CYS A 136 12.89 4.58 -5.22
N PRO A 137 14.24 4.58 -5.24
CA PRO A 137 15.00 4.37 -6.45
C PRO A 137 14.73 2.99 -7.04
N GLU A 138 14.71 2.90 -8.36
CA GLU A 138 14.49 1.64 -9.07
C GLU A 138 15.64 1.35 -10.04
N GLN A 139 15.77 0.07 -10.37
CA GLN A 139 16.70 -0.39 -11.41
C GLN A 139 15.92 -1.23 -12.41
N SER A 140 16.11 -0.93 -13.68
CA SER A 140 15.49 -1.67 -14.78
C SER A 140 16.50 -1.88 -15.90
N ASP A 141 16.23 -2.86 -16.77
CA ASP A 141 16.99 -3.02 -18.00
C ASP A 141 16.28 -2.27 -19.12
N ALA A 142 17.01 -1.42 -19.83
CA ALA A 142 16.48 -0.65 -20.96
C ALA A 142 17.53 -0.49 -22.05
N LEU A 143 17.06 -0.22 -23.28
CA LEU A 143 17.95 0.09 -24.40
C LEU A 143 18.56 1.47 -24.20
N CYS A 144 19.87 1.55 -24.01
CA CYS A 144 20.54 2.84 -23.91
C CYS A 144 20.75 3.43 -25.31
N GLN A 145 20.18 4.60 -25.57
CA GLN A 145 20.31 5.29 -26.86
C GLN A 145 21.77 5.61 -27.23
N LYS A 146 22.62 5.93 -26.24
CA LYS A 146 24.03 6.24 -26.47
C LYS A 146 24.87 5.00 -26.75
N CYS A 147 24.73 3.95 -25.94
CA CYS A 147 25.54 2.75 -26.11
C CYS A 147 24.92 1.71 -27.08
N GLY A 148 23.70 1.93 -27.58
CA GLY A 148 22.99 1.09 -28.55
C GLY A 148 22.69 -0.34 -28.08
N LYS A 149 22.78 -0.59 -26.77
CA LYS A 149 22.70 -1.92 -26.15
C LYS A 149 21.75 -1.91 -24.96
N MET A 150 21.14 -3.05 -24.70
CA MET A 150 20.44 -3.27 -23.42
C MET A 150 21.45 -3.11 -22.28
N ALA A 151 21.12 -2.24 -21.35
CA ALA A 151 21.94 -1.94 -20.20
C ALA A 151 21.07 -1.70 -18.98
N ARG A 152 21.64 -1.96 -17.81
CA ARG A 152 21.01 -1.60 -16.54
C ARG A 152 20.95 -0.08 -16.42
N VAL A 153 19.80 0.42 -16.01
CA VAL A 153 19.53 1.83 -15.76
C VAL A 153 19.16 1.99 -14.30
N THR A 154 19.83 2.92 -13.62
CA THR A 154 19.44 3.36 -12.28
C THR A 154 18.55 4.59 -12.40
N SER A 155 17.38 4.53 -11.78
CA SER A 155 16.37 5.59 -11.86
C SER A 155 16.13 6.14 -10.47
N THR A 156 16.43 7.42 -10.28
CA THR A 156 15.96 8.15 -9.09
C THR A 156 14.56 8.67 -9.38
N ARG A 157 13.62 8.38 -8.50
CA ARG A 157 12.22 8.74 -8.67
C ARG A 157 11.84 9.89 -7.76
N ARG A 158 11.09 10.86 -8.31
CA ARG A 158 10.45 11.93 -7.54
C ARG A 158 9.00 12.07 -7.94
N VAL A 159 8.13 12.26 -6.96
CA VAL A 159 6.71 12.54 -7.20
C VAL A 159 6.58 13.90 -7.86
N ARG A 160 5.82 13.97 -8.97
CA ARG A 160 5.46 15.20 -9.66
C ARG A 160 4.04 15.65 -9.28
N SER A 161 3.11 14.70 -9.21
CA SER A 161 1.73 14.94 -8.80
C SER A 161 1.17 13.71 -8.08
N LEU A 162 0.42 13.97 -7.01
CA LEU A 162 -0.34 12.96 -6.29
C LEU A 162 -1.81 12.98 -6.76
N PRO A 163 -2.46 11.82 -6.82
CA PRO A 163 -3.87 11.73 -7.13
C PRO A 163 -4.74 12.15 -5.95
N ASN A 164 -6.01 12.48 -6.22
CA ASN A 164 -7.01 12.71 -5.18
C ASN A 164 -7.22 11.46 -4.31
N VAL A 165 -7.12 10.28 -4.93
CA VAL A 165 -7.26 8.98 -4.27
C VAL A 165 -6.00 8.15 -4.55
N LEU A 166 -5.18 8.00 -3.51
CA LEU A 166 -3.97 7.17 -3.59
C LEU A 166 -4.29 5.72 -3.23
N VAL A 167 -4.18 4.81 -4.20
CA VAL A 167 -4.33 3.37 -3.96
C VAL A 167 -2.98 2.79 -3.53
N VAL A 168 -2.94 2.26 -2.31
CA VAL A 168 -1.71 1.70 -1.72
C VAL A 168 -1.82 0.19 -1.63
N ASP A 169 -0.87 -0.51 -2.24
CA ASP A 169 -0.71 -1.95 -2.13
C ASP A 169 0.13 -2.29 -0.89
N THR A 170 -0.58 -2.74 0.15
CA THR A 170 -0.04 -3.17 1.44
C THR A 170 0.14 -4.69 1.52
N SER A 171 0.22 -5.41 0.39
CA SER A 171 0.44 -6.86 0.42
C SER A 171 1.71 -7.20 1.19
N ALA A 172 1.59 -7.95 2.29
CA ALA A 172 2.72 -8.44 3.09
C ALA A 172 2.96 -9.91 2.76
N THR A 173 3.94 -10.16 1.90
CA THR A 173 4.23 -11.47 1.33
C THR A 173 5.22 -12.29 2.16
N ASN A 174 6.04 -11.63 2.99
CA ASN A 174 7.03 -12.29 3.85
C ASN A 174 6.84 -11.96 5.33
N GLN A 175 7.53 -12.70 6.21
CA GLN A 175 7.39 -12.57 7.65
C GLN A 175 7.82 -11.19 8.18
N ALA A 176 8.83 -10.54 7.57
CA ALA A 176 9.28 -9.22 8.00
C ALA A 176 8.22 -8.14 7.70
N GLU A 177 7.58 -8.20 6.53
CA GLU A 177 6.48 -7.31 6.15
C GLU A 177 5.26 -7.50 7.07
N ARG A 178 4.94 -8.75 7.42
CA ARG A 178 3.86 -9.06 8.38
C ARG A 178 4.21 -8.52 9.77
N ALA A 179 5.46 -8.69 10.22
CA ALA A 179 5.93 -8.20 11.51
C ALA A 179 5.88 -6.67 11.60
N PHE A 180 6.17 -5.94 10.52
CA PHE A 180 6.00 -4.50 10.45
C PHE A 180 4.55 -4.09 10.76
N TRP A 181 3.56 -4.71 10.13
CA TRP A 181 2.15 -4.37 10.41
C TRP A 181 1.74 -4.71 11.85
N THR A 182 2.22 -5.84 12.38
CA THR A 182 1.99 -6.19 13.78
C THR A 182 2.55 -5.14 14.74
N SER A 183 3.74 -4.59 14.48
CA SER A 183 4.32 -3.55 15.34
C SER A 183 3.56 -2.22 15.24
N GLN A 184 3.14 -1.80 14.04
CA GLN A 184 2.32 -0.58 13.87
C GLN A 184 1.00 -0.67 14.65
N LEU A 185 0.34 -1.83 14.62
CA LEU A 185 -0.92 -2.06 15.35
C LEU A 185 -0.73 -2.05 16.86
N GLN A 186 0.39 -2.59 17.37
CA GLN A 186 0.71 -2.60 18.79
C GLN A 186 1.01 -1.19 19.33
N VAL A 187 1.75 -0.37 18.57
CA VAL A 187 2.00 1.04 18.91
C VAL A 187 0.69 1.84 18.97
N HIS A 188 -0.23 1.58 18.04
CA HIS A 188 -1.54 2.22 18.07
C HIS A 188 -2.38 1.78 19.28
N HIS A 189 -2.37 0.47 19.61
CA HIS A 189 -3.11 -0.05 20.75
C HIS A 189 -2.57 0.49 22.09
N SER A 190 -1.26 0.64 22.24
CA SER A 190 -0.65 1.24 23.43
C SER A 190 -0.90 2.76 23.53
N PHE A 191 -0.98 3.46 22.40
CA PHE A 191 -1.38 4.87 22.36
C PHE A 191 -2.84 5.06 22.79
N LEU A 192 -3.75 4.20 22.33
CA LEU A 192 -5.16 4.21 22.74
C LEU A 192 -5.34 3.87 24.23
N SER A 193 -4.53 2.96 24.78
CA SER A 193 -4.63 2.58 26.20
C SER A 193 -4.01 3.58 27.16
N SER A 194 -3.16 4.51 26.68
CA SER A 194 -2.46 5.48 27.52
C SER A 194 -3.13 6.86 27.60
N GLY A 195 -4.30 7.06 26.97
CA GLY A 195 -5.18 8.21 27.20
C GLY A 195 -4.60 9.59 26.85
N LYS A 196 -3.42 9.67 26.24
CA LYS A 196 -2.76 10.92 25.87
C LYS A 196 -3.22 11.38 24.49
N PHE A 197 -4.43 11.94 24.45
CA PHE A 197 -4.92 12.68 23.27
C PHE A 197 -4.17 14.01 23.17
N VAL A 198 -3.23 14.11 22.23
CA VAL A 198 -2.68 15.40 21.78
C VAL A 198 -3.13 15.61 20.34
N ASN A 199 -4.01 16.59 20.14
CA ASN A 199 -4.41 17.11 18.84
C ASN A 199 -3.18 17.68 18.12
N SER A 200 -2.75 17.05 17.03
CA SER A 200 -1.79 17.67 16.11
C SER A 200 -2.25 17.49 14.67
N GLU A 201 -2.40 18.62 13.97
CA GLU A 201 -2.69 18.63 12.54
C GLU A 201 -1.50 18.08 11.74
N VAL A 202 -1.70 17.03 10.94
CA VAL A 202 -0.76 16.69 9.86
C VAL A 202 -1.03 17.62 8.67
N ARG A 203 -0.42 18.81 8.69
CA ARG A 203 -0.33 19.65 7.50
C ARG A 203 0.81 19.15 6.61
N PHE A 204 0.47 18.63 5.44
CA PHE A 204 1.45 18.53 4.36
C PHE A 204 1.68 19.95 3.81
N ALA A 205 2.78 20.58 4.20
CA ALA A 205 3.26 21.80 3.57
C ALA A 205 4.13 21.41 2.36
N PHE A 206 3.56 21.50 1.15
CA PHE A 206 4.35 21.55 -0.06
C PHE A 206 4.67 23.02 -0.33
N TYR A 207 5.93 23.41 -0.14
CA TYR A 207 6.39 24.71 -0.61
C TYR A 207 6.44 24.66 -2.14
N SER A 208 5.70 25.57 -2.77
CA SER A 208 5.72 25.88 -4.21
C SER A 208 7.08 26.42 -4.64
#